data_AF-A0A101RXU1-F1
#
_entry.id   AF-A0A101RXU1-F1
#
_cell.length_a   1.000
_cell.length_b   1.000
_cell.length_c   1.000
_cell.angle_alpha   90.00
_cell.angle_beta   90.00
_cell.angle_gamma   90.00
#
_symmetry.space_group_name_H-M   'P 1'
#
loop_
_entity.id
_entity.type
_entity.pdbx_description
1 polymer ?
#
loop_
_entity_poly.entity_id
_entity_poly.type
_entity_poly.pdbx_seq_one_letter_code
_entity_poly.pdbx_strand_id
1 'polypeptide(L)'
;MRSDGGDGQGRGVAPQREFPYGIDDPGWAARHGFGIPVEHGSREQGVSASKEQQRLSDALFGTGRRELSTRTATGLVVQANSDGCLAEAKRVLYGDLGRWFRTEVAVNNLGAAAHRRVTQDPVYRAALARWSRCVAPVQQADSPGELRSAWQRRARDLAPREATALQQRFAVTEARCVRRTDLARTGARLEKRHAAELRTEYADVIAEHRQLRDHGLRYAVRHGL
;
A
#
# COMPACT_ATOMS: atom_id res chain seq x y z
N MET A 1 -19.73 40.09 12.22
CA MET A 1 -20.85 39.52 11.46
C MET A 1 -20.54 38.06 11.18
N ARG A 2 -21.51 37.19 11.48
CA ARG A 2 -21.48 35.74 11.30
C ARG A 2 -21.77 35.35 9.84
N SER A 3 -21.60 34.06 9.59
CA SER A 3 -22.13 33.22 8.50
C SER A 3 -21.24 33.11 7.26
N ASP A 4 -21.09 31.94 6.63
CA ASP A 4 -21.32 30.55 7.01
C ASP A 4 -20.50 29.73 6.00
N GLY A 5 -19.58 28.89 6.48
CA GLY A 5 -18.72 28.04 5.65
C GLY A 5 -19.36 26.66 5.50
N GLY A 6 -20.08 26.47 4.40
CA GLY A 6 -20.85 25.27 4.09
C GLY A 6 -20.01 23.99 4.01
N ASP A 7 -20.54 22.99 4.69
CA ASP A 7 -20.15 21.58 4.76
C ASP A 7 -19.85 20.94 3.39
N GLY A 8 -18.56 20.77 3.10
CA GLY A 8 -18.08 19.73 2.18
C GLY A 8 -17.91 18.43 2.94
N GLN A 9 -18.98 17.63 3.07
CA GLN A 9 -18.91 16.25 3.56
C GLN A 9 -18.17 15.35 2.56
N GLY A 10 -16.85 15.51 2.48
CA GLY A 10 -15.98 14.39 2.17
C GLY A 10 -16.05 13.46 3.38
N ARG A 11 -16.79 12.35 3.27
CA ARG A 11 -16.68 11.24 4.22
C ARG A 11 -15.24 10.75 4.19
N GLY A 12 -14.39 11.36 5.02
CA GLY A 12 -13.07 10.85 5.32
C GLY A 12 -13.27 9.45 5.86
N VAL A 13 -12.89 8.44 5.08
CA VAL A 13 -12.59 7.14 5.63
C VAL A 13 -11.54 7.42 6.69
N ALA A 14 -11.93 7.31 7.97
CA ALA A 14 -10.97 7.45 9.06
C ALA A 14 -9.76 6.56 8.71
N PRO A 15 -8.51 7.06 8.79
CA PRO A 15 -7.36 6.28 8.37
C PRO A 15 -7.44 4.93 9.08
N GLN A 16 -7.58 3.86 8.28
CA GLN A 16 -7.49 2.50 8.76
C GLN A 16 -6.18 2.42 9.54
N ARG A 17 -6.23 1.91 10.76
CA ARG A 17 -5.01 1.84 11.57
C ARG A 17 -4.04 0.87 10.90
N GLU A 18 -2.95 1.39 10.36
CA GLU A 18 -1.96 0.61 9.65
C GLU A 18 -0.96 -0.04 10.60
N PHE A 19 -0.55 -1.25 10.25
CA PHE A 19 0.43 -2.03 11.00
C PHE A 19 1.48 -2.65 10.06
N PRO A 20 2.36 -1.83 9.43
CA PRO A 20 3.25 -2.28 8.36
C PRO A 20 4.22 -3.41 8.74
N TYR A 21 4.48 -3.57 10.04
CA TYR A 21 5.41 -4.53 10.62
C TYR A 21 4.75 -5.44 11.67
N GLY A 22 3.45 -5.71 11.48
CA GLY A 22 2.63 -6.51 12.38
C GLY A 22 1.84 -5.67 13.38
N ILE A 23 0.70 -6.20 13.83
CA ILE A 23 -0.17 -5.50 14.79
C ILE A 23 0.63 -5.28 16.07
N ASP A 24 0.62 -4.08 16.63
CA ASP A 24 1.37 -3.74 17.85
C ASP A 24 0.47 -3.25 18.99
N ASP A 25 -0.86 -3.29 18.80
CA ASP A 25 -1.87 -2.90 19.78
C ASP A 25 -2.76 -4.08 20.18
N PRO A 26 -2.52 -4.69 21.37
CA PRO A 26 -3.33 -5.81 21.85
C PRO A 26 -4.80 -5.45 22.09
N GLY A 27 -5.12 -4.21 22.45
CA GLY A 27 -6.49 -3.76 22.69
C GLY A 27 -7.26 -3.61 21.38
N TRP A 28 -6.61 -3.09 20.34
CA TRP A 28 -7.13 -3.09 18.98
C TRP A 28 -7.32 -4.53 18.47
N ALA A 29 -6.32 -5.40 18.63
CA ALA A 29 -6.36 -6.79 18.18
C ALA A 29 -7.50 -7.59 18.85
N ALA A 30 -7.77 -7.34 20.14
CA ALA A 30 -8.86 -8.00 20.85
C ALA A 30 -10.24 -7.64 20.29
N ARG A 31 -10.42 -6.38 19.82
CA ARG A 31 -11.68 -5.91 19.24
C ARG A 31 -11.85 -6.31 17.79
N HIS A 32 -10.77 -6.28 17.01
CA HIS A 32 -10.84 -6.34 15.55
C HIS A 32 -10.20 -7.60 14.94
N GLY A 33 -9.60 -8.48 15.77
CA GLY A 33 -8.82 -9.60 15.25
C GLY A 33 -7.69 -9.08 14.36
N PHE A 34 -7.59 -9.62 13.15
CA PHE A 34 -6.62 -9.14 12.15
C PHE A 34 -7.13 -7.97 11.29
N GLY A 35 -8.37 -7.51 11.48
CA GLY A 35 -8.99 -6.50 10.60
C GLY A 35 -9.38 -7.03 9.21
N ILE A 36 -9.34 -8.36 9.01
CA ILE A 36 -9.75 -9.05 7.79
C ILE A 36 -10.95 -9.96 8.09
N PRO A 37 -12.00 -9.98 7.25
CA PRO A 37 -13.10 -10.92 7.41
C PRO A 37 -12.63 -12.36 7.12
N VAL A 38 -13.40 -13.34 7.58
CA VAL A 38 -13.21 -14.74 7.15
C VAL A 38 -13.61 -14.83 5.68
N GLU A 39 -12.68 -15.20 4.81
CA GLU A 39 -13.02 -15.52 3.41
C GLU A 39 -13.77 -16.84 3.35
N HIS A 40 -15.10 -16.77 3.38
CA HIS A 40 -15.95 -17.90 3.06
C HIS A 40 -15.99 -18.07 1.54
N GLY A 41 -14.97 -18.71 0.97
CA GLY A 41 -15.01 -19.38 -0.34
C GLY A 41 -15.79 -18.64 -1.42
N SER A 42 -15.71 -17.31 -1.47
CA SER A 42 -16.25 -16.54 -2.56
C SER A 42 -15.10 -16.52 -3.54
N ARG A 43 -15.03 -17.53 -4.42
CA ARG A 43 -14.44 -17.29 -5.74
C ARG A 43 -15.11 -15.99 -6.17
N GLU A 44 -14.37 -14.90 -6.21
CA GLU A 44 -14.84 -13.71 -6.90
C GLU A 44 -15.18 -14.23 -8.29
N GLN A 45 -16.47 -14.46 -8.50
CA GLN A 45 -17.04 -14.72 -9.79
C GLN A 45 -16.63 -13.45 -10.51
N GLY A 46 -15.65 -13.58 -11.42
CA GLY A 46 -15.18 -12.45 -12.20
C GLY A 46 -16.40 -11.82 -12.83
N VAL A 47 -16.88 -10.74 -12.23
CA VAL A 47 -18.01 -10.00 -12.74
C VAL A 47 -17.48 -9.47 -14.05
N SER A 48 -17.90 -10.10 -15.15
CA SER A 48 -17.58 -9.62 -16.48
C SER A 48 -17.95 -8.14 -16.49
N ALA A 49 -16.95 -7.28 -16.65
CA ALA A 49 -17.20 -5.86 -16.84
C ALA A 49 -18.25 -5.72 -17.95
N SER A 50 -19.25 -4.86 -17.73
CA SER A 50 -20.24 -4.61 -18.78
C SER A 50 -19.51 -4.05 -20.00
N LYS A 51 -20.09 -4.20 -21.21
CA LYS A 51 -19.51 -3.60 -22.42
C LYS A 51 -19.34 -2.08 -22.30
N GLU A 52 -20.15 -1.43 -21.48
CA GLU A 52 -20.03 -0.01 -21.18
C GLU A 52 -18.85 0.28 -20.26
N GLN A 53 -18.68 -0.51 -19.19
CA GLN A 53 -17.52 -0.42 -18.29
C GLN A 53 -16.21 -0.63 -19.06
N GLN A 54 -16.19 -1.59 -20.00
CA GLN A 54 -15.05 -1.85 -20.86
C GLN A 54 -14.75 -0.65 -21.76
N ARG A 55 -15.76 -0.12 -22.46
CA ARG A 55 -15.61 1.07 -23.32
C ARG A 55 -15.12 2.30 -22.54
N LEU A 56 -15.61 2.50 -21.32
CA LEU A 56 -15.13 3.58 -20.45
C LEU A 56 -13.67 3.36 -20.05
N SER A 57 -13.30 2.13 -19.67
CA SER A 57 -11.92 1.78 -19.32
C SER A 57 -10.98 2.01 -20.51
N ASP A 58 -11.37 1.55 -21.69
CA ASP A 58 -10.62 1.69 -22.94
C ASP A 58 -10.42 3.18 -23.29
N ALA A 59 -11.46 4.01 -23.14
CA ALA A 59 -11.34 5.46 -23.37
C ALA A 59 -10.44 6.14 -22.32
N LEU A 60 -10.57 5.75 -21.05
CA LEU A 60 -9.84 6.38 -19.95
C LEU A 60 -8.35 6.04 -19.96
N PHE A 61 -8.02 4.76 -20.16
CA PHE A 61 -6.66 4.22 -20.07
C PHE A 61 -6.01 3.93 -21.42
N GLY A 62 -6.72 4.11 -22.53
CA GLY A 62 -6.25 3.78 -23.87
C GLY A 62 -6.35 2.30 -24.19
N THR A 63 -6.20 1.97 -25.47
CA THR A 63 -6.16 0.58 -25.99
C THR A 63 -4.93 0.32 -26.85
N GLY A 64 -4.10 1.34 -27.07
CA GLY A 64 -2.87 1.25 -27.84
C GLY A 64 -1.77 0.43 -27.17
N ARG A 65 -0.58 0.50 -27.75
CA ARG A 65 0.59 -0.19 -27.20
C ARG A 65 1.03 0.45 -25.88
N ARG A 66 1.50 -0.39 -24.97
CA ARG A 66 2.12 0.02 -23.70
C ARG A 66 3.54 0.56 -23.91
N GLU A 67 3.63 1.72 -24.55
CA GLU A 67 4.91 2.34 -24.93
C GLU A 67 5.59 3.05 -23.75
N LEU A 68 4.82 3.43 -22.73
CA LEU A 68 5.38 3.96 -21.48
C LEU A 68 5.86 2.78 -20.64
N SER A 69 7.14 2.78 -20.28
CA SER A 69 7.76 1.72 -19.49
C SER A 69 8.84 2.29 -18.59
N THR A 70 8.87 1.85 -17.33
CA THR A 70 9.93 2.21 -16.39
C THR A 70 10.11 1.12 -15.34
N ARG A 71 11.33 1.01 -14.80
CA ARG A 71 11.64 0.09 -13.71
C ARG A 71 11.68 0.87 -12.41
N THR A 72 10.91 0.42 -11.43
CA THR A 72 10.90 0.97 -10.07
C THR A 72 12.19 0.61 -9.33
N ALA A 73 12.47 1.32 -8.24
CA ALA A 73 13.50 0.95 -7.28
C ALA A 73 13.30 -0.49 -6.75
N THR A 74 12.06 -0.98 -6.69
CA THR A 74 11.75 -2.36 -6.30
C THR A 74 12.06 -3.42 -7.38
N GLY A 75 12.49 -3.01 -8.58
CA GLY A 75 12.77 -3.89 -9.71
C GLY A 75 11.54 -4.22 -10.56
N LEU A 76 10.33 -3.86 -10.11
CA LEU A 76 9.09 -4.03 -10.87
C LEU A 76 9.09 -3.13 -12.10
N VAL A 77 8.68 -3.69 -13.24
CA VAL A 77 8.46 -2.93 -14.47
C VAL A 77 7.01 -2.47 -14.49
N VAL A 78 6.80 -1.16 -14.55
CA VAL A 78 5.48 -0.55 -14.68
C VAL A 78 5.34 -0.06 -16.11
N GLN A 79 4.22 -0.42 -16.72
CA GLN A 79 3.90 -0.06 -18.10
C GLN A 79 2.54 0.63 -18.16
N ALA A 80 2.40 1.56 -19.10
CA ALA A 80 1.13 2.21 -19.39
C ALA A 80 1.01 2.49 -20.89
N ASN A 81 -0.23 2.64 -21.33
CA ASN A 81 -0.55 3.08 -22.67
C ASN A 81 -0.17 4.57 -22.83
N SER A 82 0.19 4.97 -24.05
CA SER A 82 0.52 6.36 -24.41
C SER A 82 -0.68 7.15 -24.93
N ASP A 83 -1.83 6.49 -25.07
CA ASP A 83 -3.14 6.99 -25.50
C ASP A 83 -4.21 6.92 -24.38
N GLY A 84 -5.42 7.40 -24.69
CA GLY A 84 -6.53 7.52 -23.75
C GLY A 84 -6.60 8.88 -23.04
N CYS A 85 -7.74 9.16 -22.41
CA CYS A 85 -8.03 10.46 -21.78
C CYS A 85 -6.99 10.82 -20.71
N LEU A 86 -6.52 9.87 -19.89
CA LEU A 86 -5.53 10.15 -18.86
C LEU A 86 -4.15 10.46 -19.42
N ALA A 87 -3.71 9.76 -20.47
CA ALA A 87 -2.43 10.02 -21.12
C ALA A 87 -2.44 11.41 -21.75
N GLU A 88 -3.54 11.79 -22.41
CA GLU A 88 -3.70 13.11 -23.01
C GLU A 88 -3.73 14.22 -21.95
N ALA A 89 -4.53 14.06 -20.90
CA ALA A 89 -4.57 15.04 -19.81
C ALA A 89 -3.19 15.24 -19.16
N LYS A 90 -2.44 14.15 -18.93
CA LYS A 90 -1.07 14.22 -18.39
C LYS A 90 -0.11 14.92 -19.37
N ARG A 91 -0.23 14.69 -20.68
CA ARG A 91 0.57 15.36 -21.70
C ARG A 91 0.29 16.86 -21.72
N VAL A 92 -0.98 17.27 -21.69
CA VAL A 92 -1.39 18.67 -21.65
C VAL A 92 -0.85 19.37 -20.39
N LEU A 93 -1.01 18.76 -19.21
CA LEU A 93 -0.59 19.36 -17.95
C LEU A 93 0.94 19.38 -17.79
N TYR A 94 1.59 18.23 -17.99
CA TYR A 94 2.98 18.03 -17.60
C TYR A 94 3.97 18.11 -18.77
N GLY A 95 3.48 18.22 -20.01
CA GLY A 95 4.30 18.29 -21.21
C GLY A 95 4.76 16.91 -21.66
N ASP A 96 6.02 16.58 -21.39
CA ASP A 96 6.60 15.29 -21.77
C ASP A 96 6.00 14.15 -20.95
N LEU A 97 5.06 13.41 -21.56
CA LEU A 97 4.36 12.29 -20.94
C LEU A 97 5.32 11.18 -20.49
N GLY A 98 6.37 10.89 -21.27
CA GLY A 98 7.33 9.85 -20.93
C GLY A 98 8.17 10.22 -19.71
N ARG A 99 8.63 11.47 -19.66
CA ARG A 99 9.37 12.03 -18.52
C ARG A 99 8.51 12.12 -17.26
N TRP A 100 7.27 12.61 -17.40
CA TRP A 100 6.28 12.60 -16.32
C TRP A 100 6.05 11.19 -15.79
N PHE A 101 5.77 10.22 -16.66
CA PHE A 101 5.51 8.83 -16.27
C PHE A 101 6.67 8.22 -15.50
N ARG A 102 7.91 8.36 -15.99
CA ARG A 102 9.10 7.79 -15.31
C ARG A 102 9.27 8.37 -13.91
N THR A 103 9.14 9.69 -13.75
CA THR A 103 9.35 10.37 -12.48
C THR A 103 8.21 10.11 -11.49
N GLU A 104 6.95 10.14 -11.95
CA GLU A 104 5.76 9.82 -11.17
C GLU A 104 5.84 8.40 -10.60
N VAL A 105 6.10 7.41 -11.46
CA VAL A 105 6.23 6.03 -11.03
C VAL A 105 7.40 5.85 -10.05
N ALA A 106 8.56 6.48 -10.31
CA ALA A 106 9.69 6.37 -9.42
C ALA A 106 9.37 6.91 -8.02
N VAL A 107 8.87 8.16 -7.92
CA VAL A 107 8.55 8.82 -6.66
C VAL A 107 7.46 8.07 -5.88
N ASN A 108 6.39 7.64 -6.57
CA ASN A 108 5.28 6.93 -5.92
C ASN A 108 5.68 5.53 -5.40
N ASN A 109 6.80 4.97 -5.85
CA ASN A 109 7.27 3.65 -5.42
C ASN A 109 8.43 3.71 -4.40
N LEU A 110 8.89 4.90 -3.98
CA LEU A 110 9.98 5.01 -2.99
C LEU A 110 9.60 4.43 -1.61
N GLY A 111 8.32 4.50 -1.22
CA GLY A 111 7.84 3.88 0.02
C GLY A 111 7.99 2.36 0.00
N ALA A 112 7.54 1.72 -1.08
CA ALA A 112 7.70 0.27 -1.27
C ALA A 112 9.19 -0.14 -1.32
N ALA A 113 10.05 0.70 -1.90
CA ALA A 113 11.48 0.47 -1.91
C ALA A 113 12.09 0.54 -0.50
N ALA A 114 11.67 1.50 0.33
CA ALA A 114 12.09 1.61 1.72
C ALA A 114 11.66 0.38 2.51
N HIS A 115 10.39 -0.02 2.42
CA HIS A 115 9.87 -1.21 3.08
C HIS A 115 10.64 -2.49 2.67
N ARG A 116 10.97 -2.64 1.39
CA ARG A 116 11.78 -3.77 0.93
C ARG A 116 13.20 -3.77 1.53
N ARG A 117 13.83 -2.59 1.67
CA ARG A 117 15.13 -2.49 2.36
C ARG A 117 15.00 -2.92 3.83
N VAL A 118 13.92 -2.51 4.51
CA VAL A 118 13.64 -2.93 5.90
C VAL A 118 13.52 -4.45 6.02
N THR A 119 12.73 -5.12 5.17
CA THR A 119 12.53 -6.58 5.28
C THR A 119 13.79 -7.39 4.93
N GLN A 120 14.73 -6.78 4.21
CA GLN A 120 16.04 -7.36 3.90
C GLN A 120 17.11 -7.03 4.95
N ASP A 121 16.90 -6.01 5.77
CA ASP A 121 17.85 -5.56 6.78
C ASP A 121 18.09 -6.64 7.87
N PRO A 122 19.35 -6.99 8.18
CA PRO A 122 19.67 -7.99 9.21
C PRO A 122 19.09 -7.68 10.60
N VAL A 123 18.99 -6.40 10.98
CA VAL A 123 18.45 -5.97 12.27
C VAL A 123 16.94 -6.25 12.33
N TYR A 124 16.21 -6.00 11.25
CA TYR A 124 14.80 -6.36 11.16
C TYR A 124 14.61 -7.87 11.17
N ARG A 125 15.41 -8.62 10.38
CA ARG A 125 15.35 -10.10 10.35
C ARG A 125 15.63 -10.72 11.72
N ALA A 126 16.55 -10.15 12.50
CA ALA A 126 16.80 -10.59 13.86
C ALA A 126 15.59 -10.34 14.79
N ALA A 127 14.91 -9.20 14.65
CA ALA A 127 13.66 -8.93 15.38
C ALA A 127 12.54 -9.88 14.97
N LEU A 128 12.42 -10.15 13.66
CA LEU A 128 11.43 -11.09 13.11
C LEU A 128 11.65 -12.51 13.63
N ALA A 129 12.91 -12.97 13.73
CA ALA A 129 13.22 -14.28 14.30
C ALA A 129 12.84 -14.39 15.78
N ARG A 130 13.02 -13.32 16.58
CA ARG A 130 12.54 -13.27 17.97
C ARG A 130 11.01 -13.31 18.03
N TRP A 131 10.35 -12.58 17.13
CA TRP A 131 8.90 -12.57 17.02
C TRP A 131 8.35 -13.96 16.66
N SER A 132 8.96 -14.65 15.69
CA SER A 132 8.56 -16.00 15.28
C SER A 132 8.60 -16.99 16.46
N ARG A 133 9.68 -16.99 17.23
CA ARG A 133 9.78 -17.79 18.47
C ARG A 133 8.72 -17.41 19.51
N CYS A 134 8.31 -16.14 19.55
CA CYS A 134 7.29 -15.67 20.47
C CYS A 134 5.90 -16.21 20.12
N VAL A 135 5.54 -16.27 18.83
CA VAL A 135 4.22 -16.73 18.37
C VAL A 135 4.11 -18.25 18.25
N ALA A 136 5.23 -18.96 18.13
CA ALA A 136 5.27 -20.41 17.96
C ALA A 136 4.35 -21.23 18.90
N PRO A 137 4.17 -20.89 20.20
CA PRO A 137 3.26 -21.62 21.09
C PRO A 137 1.78 -21.61 20.66
N VAL A 138 1.34 -20.63 19.85
CA VAL A 138 -0.02 -20.62 19.30
C VAL A 138 -0.08 -21.12 17.87
N GLN A 139 0.95 -20.85 17.08
CA GLN A 139 1.10 -21.22 15.68
C GLN A 139 2.54 -20.92 15.25
N GLN A 140 3.24 -21.92 14.70
CA GLN A 140 4.52 -21.69 14.01
C GLN A 140 4.28 -20.78 12.80
N ALA A 141 5.05 -19.69 12.71
CA ALA A 141 5.04 -18.74 11.61
C ALA A 141 6.34 -17.94 11.59
N ASP A 142 6.89 -17.68 10.41
CA ASP A 142 8.13 -16.92 10.21
C ASP A 142 7.86 -15.44 9.96
N SER A 143 6.61 -15.08 9.64
CA SER A 143 6.19 -13.69 9.50
C SER A 143 4.77 -13.42 9.98
N PRO A 144 4.43 -12.15 10.32
CA PRO A 144 3.05 -11.74 10.57
C PRO A 144 2.07 -12.12 9.47
N GLY A 145 2.49 -12.03 8.20
CA GLY A 145 1.67 -12.44 7.05
C GLY A 145 1.37 -13.94 7.08
N GLU A 146 2.37 -14.77 7.37
CA GLU A 146 2.20 -16.22 7.45
C GLU A 146 1.28 -16.64 8.61
N LEU A 147 1.37 -15.96 9.75
CA LEU A 147 0.44 -16.19 10.87
C LEU A 147 -1.02 -15.93 10.47
N ARG A 148 -1.27 -14.83 9.73
CA ARG A 148 -2.60 -14.51 9.19
C ARG A 148 -3.08 -15.56 8.20
N SER A 149 -2.23 -15.99 7.27
CA SER A 149 -2.56 -17.05 6.32
C SER A 149 -2.81 -18.40 7.00
N ALA A 150 -2.07 -18.72 8.06
CA ALA A 150 -2.28 -19.93 8.84
C ALA A 150 -3.65 -19.93 9.54
N TRP A 151 -4.05 -18.79 10.12
CA TRP A 151 -5.41 -18.62 10.63
C TRP A 151 -6.45 -18.79 9.52
N GLN A 152 -6.30 -18.10 8.37
CA GLN A 152 -7.26 -18.19 7.26
C GLN A 152 -7.48 -19.64 6.82
N ARG A 153 -6.42 -20.44 6.73
CA ARG A 153 -6.54 -21.87 6.39
C ARG A 153 -7.37 -22.64 7.41
N ARG A 154 -7.11 -22.45 8.71
CA ARG A 154 -7.85 -23.15 9.78
C ARG A 154 -9.29 -22.67 9.92
N ALA A 155 -9.54 -21.39 9.66
CA ALA A 155 -10.88 -20.79 9.76
C ALA A 155 -11.89 -21.37 8.77
N ARG A 156 -11.44 -21.97 7.65
CA ARG A 156 -12.31 -22.55 6.62
C ARG A 156 -13.18 -23.69 7.13
N ASP A 157 -12.67 -24.44 8.11
CA ASP A 157 -13.31 -25.64 8.64
C ASP A 157 -14.03 -25.41 9.98
N LEU A 158 -14.15 -24.15 10.42
CA LEU A 158 -14.71 -23.78 11.72
C LEU A 158 -16.06 -23.08 11.59
N ALA A 159 -16.91 -23.21 12.61
CA ALA A 159 -18.11 -22.39 12.68
C ALA A 159 -17.72 -20.90 12.83
N PRO A 160 -18.52 -19.94 12.33
CA PRO A 160 -18.15 -18.52 12.31
C PRO A 160 -17.72 -17.94 13.67
N ARG A 161 -18.36 -18.36 14.76
CA ARG A 161 -18.01 -17.93 16.12
C ARG A 161 -16.64 -18.46 16.54
N GLU A 162 -16.33 -19.72 16.22
CA GLU A 162 -15.06 -20.36 16.53
C GLU A 162 -13.92 -19.76 15.67
N ALA A 163 -14.18 -19.51 14.39
CA ALA A 163 -13.24 -18.84 13.49
C ALA A 163 -12.88 -17.43 13.99
N THR A 164 -13.87 -16.68 14.48
CA THR A 164 -13.69 -15.35 15.07
C THR A 164 -12.88 -15.41 16.37
N ALA A 165 -13.22 -16.33 17.28
CA ALA A 165 -12.47 -16.51 18.53
C ALA A 165 -11.01 -16.91 18.26
N LEU A 166 -10.76 -17.78 17.28
CA LEU A 166 -9.42 -18.17 16.86
C LEU A 166 -8.66 -16.97 16.27
N GLN A 167 -9.33 -16.13 15.47
CA GLN A 167 -8.75 -14.92 14.89
C GLN A 167 -8.26 -13.97 15.99
N GLN A 168 -9.13 -13.67 16.96
CA GLN A 168 -8.80 -12.77 18.07
C GLN A 168 -7.64 -13.32 18.90
N ARG A 169 -7.62 -14.63 19.18
CA ARG A 169 -6.49 -15.28 19.87
C ARG A 169 -5.18 -15.09 19.13
N PHE A 170 -5.16 -15.31 17.82
CA PHE A 170 -3.96 -15.17 16.99
C PHE A 170 -3.51 -13.70 16.92
N ALA A 171 -4.44 -12.77 16.67
CA ALA A 171 -4.13 -11.36 16.56
C ALA A 171 -3.63 -10.75 17.89
N VAL A 172 -4.25 -11.10 19.02
CA VAL A 172 -3.77 -10.66 20.34
C VAL A 172 -2.38 -11.23 20.63
N THR A 173 -2.12 -12.47 20.22
CA THR A 173 -0.78 -13.07 20.37
C THR A 173 0.25 -12.37 19.49
N GLU A 174 -0.08 -12.10 18.22
CA GLU A 174 0.74 -11.27 17.33
C GLU A 174 1.08 -9.95 18.01
N ALA A 175 0.07 -9.21 18.48
CA ALA A 175 0.24 -7.90 19.09
C ALA A 175 1.16 -7.88 20.31
N ARG A 176 1.00 -8.86 21.20
CA ARG A 176 1.88 -9.02 22.35
C ARG A 176 3.31 -9.36 21.92
N CYS A 177 3.47 -10.21 20.92
CA CYS A 177 4.78 -10.59 20.41
C CYS A 177 5.50 -9.48 19.67
N VAL A 178 4.77 -8.68 18.87
CA VAL A 178 5.31 -7.50 18.19
C VAL A 178 5.84 -6.49 19.20
N ARG A 179 5.08 -6.21 20.27
CA ARG A 179 5.54 -5.35 21.37
C ARG A 179 6.74 -5.92 22.11
N ARG A 180 6.69 -7.21 22.50
CA ARG A 180 7.73 -7.86 23.31
C ARG A 180 9.08 -7.95 22.59
N THR A 181 9.08 -7.95 21.26
CA THR A 181 10.29 -8.16 20.45
C THR A 181 10.78 -6.91 19.73
N ASP A 182 10.07 -5.79 19.96
CA ASP A 182 10.26 -4.50 19.28
C ASP A 182 10.21 -4.60 17.75
N LEU A 183 9.44 -5.55 17.20
CA LEU A 183 9.39 -5.78 15.75
C LEU A 183 8.93 -4.52 15.01
N ALA A 184 7.77 -3.97 15.37
CA ALA A 184 7.21 -2.80 14.71
C ALA A 184 8.06 -1.53 14.91
N ARG A 185 8.59 -1.33 16.13
CA ARG A 185 9.50 -0.21 16.43
C ARG A 185 10.79 -0.29 15.61
N THR A 186 11.35 -1.50 15.46
CA THR A 186 12.55 -1.74 14.66
C THR A 186 12.27 -1.46 13.19
N GLY A 187 11.16 -1.97 12.66
CA GLY A 187 10.74 -1.72 11.28
C GLY A 187 10.55 -0.23 10.99
N ALA A 188 9.80 0.49 11.81
CA ALA A 188 9.55 1.92 11.63
C ALA A 188 10.84 2.77 11.68
N ARG A 189 11.79 2.43 12.57
CA ARG A 189 13.09 3.10 12.65
C ARG A 189 13.91 2.88 11.38
N LEU A 190 13.97 1.64 10.88
CA LEU A 190 14.70 1.31 9.67
C LEU A 190 14.04 1.92 8.44
N GLU A 191 12.71 1.96 8.39
CA GLU A 191 11.98 2.60 7.30
C GLU A 191 12.30 4.09 7.19
N LYS A 192 12.30 4.81 8.32
CA LYS A 192 12.70 6.22 8.35
C LYS A 192 14.12 6.40 7.80
N ARG A 193 15.05 5.52 8.19
CA ARG A 193 16.44 5.54 7.71
C ARG A 193 16.52 5.29 6.20
N HIS A 194 15.98 4.17 5.72
CA HIS A 194 16.04 3.82 4.30
C HIS A 194 15.26 4.78 3.42
N ALA A 195 14.17 5.35 3.91
CA ALA A 195 13.46 6.42 3.20
C ALA A 195 14.29 7.71 3.10
N ALA A 196 15.14 8.02 4.08
CA ALA A 196 16.07 9.15 3.98
C ALA A 196 17.18 8.86 2.97
N GLU A 197 17.78 7.66 3.02
CA GLU A 197 18.79 7.19 2.07
C GLU A 197 18.26 7.23 0.62
N LEU A 198 17.05 6.70 0.40
CA LEU A 198 16.39 6.73 -0.90
C LEU A 198 16.07 8.14 -1.38
N ARG A 199 15.71 9.08 -0.49
CA ARG A 199 15.50 10.49 -0.89
C ARG A 199 16.78 11.13 -1.39
N THR A 200 17.92 10.80 -0.80
CA THR A 200 19.23 11.27 -1.27
C THR A 200 19.60 10.61 -2.59
N GLU A 201 19.45 9.28 -2.69
CA GLU A 201 19.77 8.50 -3.91
C GLU A 201 18.92 8.91 -5.12
N TYR A 202 17.64 9.25 -4.90
CA TYR A 202 16.70 9.66 -5.95
C TYR A 202 16.47 11.17 -5.99
N ALA A 203 17.38 11.99 -5.44
CA ALA A 203 17.19 13.44 -5.31
C ALA A 203 16.90 14.12 -6.66
N ASP A 204 17.62 13.76 -7.73
CA ASP A 204 17.44 14.34 -9.05
C ASP A 204 16.07 13.98 -9.66
N VAL A 205 15.65 12.73 -9.52
CA VAL A 205 14.33 12.26 -10.00
C VAL A 205 13.20 12.95 -9.23
N ILE A 206 13.37 13.15 -7.92
CA ILE A 206 12.41 13.88 -7.09
C ILE A 206 12.35 15.36 -7.51
N ALA A 207 13.49 16.00 -7.76
CA ALA A 207 13.56 17.38 -8.20
C ALA A 207 12.90 17.56 -9.57
N GLU A 208 13.17 16.65 -10.51
CA GLU A 208 12.57 16.62 -11.83
C GLU A 208 11.05 16.42 -11.77
N HIS A 209 10.57 15.49 -10.94
CA HIS A 209 9.14 15.28 -10.72
C HIS A 209 8.45 16.56 -10.22
N ARG A 210 9.07 17.25 -9.27
CA ARG A 210 8.56 18.53 -8.73
C ARG A 210 8.51 19.60 -9.80
N GLN A 211 9.55 19.74 -10.63
CA GLN A 211 9.56 20.72 -11.73
C GLN A 211 8.42 20.48 -12.72
N LEU A 212 8.16 19.23 -13.10
CA LEU A 212 7.05 18.87 -13.99
C LEU A 212 5.69 19.15 -13.34
N ARG A 213 5.53 18.80 -12.06
CA ARG A 213 4.30 19.08 -11.31
C ARG A 213 4.04 20.59 -11.21
N ASP A 214 5.07 21.38 -10.91
CA ASP A 214 4.95 22.84 -10.83
C ASP A 214 4.62 23.47 -12.19
N HIS A 215 5.16 22.91 -13.28
CA HIS A 215 4.74 23.28 -14.63
C HIS A 215 3.24 23.04 -14.83
N GLY A 216 2.74 21.85 -14.48
CA GLY A 216 1.33 21.51 -14.61
C GLY A 216 0.41 22.37 -13.75
N LEU A 217 0.81 22.69 -12.51
CA LEU A 217 0.07 23.61 -11.66
C LEU A 217 -0.03 25.01 -12.29
N ARG A 218 1.07 25.54 -12.83
CA ARG A 218 1.05 26.83 -13.55
C ARG A 218 0.20 26.76 -14.82
N TYR A 219 0.22 25.63 -15.53
CA TYR A 219 -0.61 25.42 -16.71
C TYR A 219 -2.10 25.47 -16.34
N ALA A 220 -2.51 24.74 -15.29
CA ALA A 220 -3.89 24.69 -14.81
C ALA A 220 -4.41 26.08 -14.43
N VAL A 221 -3.64 26.84 -13.64
CA VAL A 221 -4.02 28.21 -13.24
C VAL A 221 -4.21 29.13 -14.45
N ARG A 222 -3.32 29.05 -15.45
CA ARG A 222 -3.44 29.89 -16.65
C ARG A 222 -4.65 29.58 -17.52
N HIS A 223 -5.15 28.34 -17.47
CA HIS A 223 -6.23 27.87 -18.35
C HIS A 223 -7.54 27.59 -17.61
N GLY A 224 -7.63 27.90 -16.31
CA GLY A 224 -8.86 27.74 -15.52
C GLY A 224 -9.29 26.29 -15.32
N LEU A 225 -8.32 25.37 -15.18
CA LEU A 225 -8.55 23.96 -14.82
C LEU A 225 -8.64 23.73 -13.31
#